data_AF-A0A0B7HXY4-F1
#
_entry.id   AF-A0A0B7HXY4-F1
#
_cell.length_a   1.000
_cell.length_b   1.000
_cell.length_c   1.000
_cell.angle_alpha   90.00
_cell.angle_beta   90.00
_cell.angle_gamma   90.00
#
_symmetry.space_group_name_H-M   'P 1'
#
loop_
_entity.id
_entity.type
_entity.pdbx_description
1 polymer ?
#
loop_
_entity_poly.entity_id
_entity_poly.type
_entity_poly.pdbx_seq_one_letter_code
_entity_poly.pdbx_strand_id
1 'polypeptide(L)'
;MIKMKLILTLILCACVNFAQAQLNPNNLFLVFDNKDGIIKTEREDIKNERSDFQRTTHHYKYHQEIKEFDRKTKRKSTSFSYQYRNKEIWGVTLSHLNAEESKHNNYILLLPKQMFDLYKETDRVKNISEMETIWETLTQNSFSMFFRNYQYFFQMPVFDGRSFRSNVFMVFSSDLNKDYIPCYELNVYTMDIEAHNDVVEDNGNF
;
A
#
# COMPACT_ATOMS: atom_id res chain seq x y z
N MET A 1 8.71 40.02 20.73
CA MET A 1 9.02 38.57 20.65
C MET A 1 7.83 37.65 20.94
N ILE A 2 7.04 37.87 22.00
CA ILE A 2 5.90 37.00 22.37
C ILE A 2 4.81 36.94 21.27
N LYS A 3 4.46 38.08 20.66
CA LYS A 3 3.48 38.13 19.55
C LYS A 3 3.84 37.27 18.34
N MET A 4 5.12 37.21 17.96
CA MET A 4 5.57 36.46 16.79
C MET A 4 5.53 34.95 17.03
N LYS A 5 5.88 34.51 18.26
CA LYS A 5 5.72 33.11 18.67
C LYS A 5 4.25 32.68 18.66
N LEU A 6 3.35 33.51 19.19
CA LEU A 6 1.91 33.21 19.21
C LEU A 6 1.32 33.08 17.80
N ILE A 7 1.69 33.98 16.89
CA ILE A 7 1.25 33.95 15.49
C ILE A 7 1.77 32.70 14.78
N LEU A 8 3.06 32.36 14.96
CA LEU A 8 3.64 31.14 14.40
C LEU A 8 2.95 29.87 14.93
N THR A 9 2.65 29.83 16.22
CA THR A 9 1.91 28.70 16.82
C THR A 9 0.50 28.58 16.25
N LEU A 10 -0.22 29.70 16.10
CA LEU A 10 -1.57 29.71 15.50
C LEU A 10 -1.56 29.24 14.04
N ILE A 11 -0.59 29.69 13.25
CA ILE A 11 -0.41 29.23 11.86
C ILE A 11 -0.12 27.73 11.83
N LEU A 12 0.78 27.24 12.70
CA LEU A 12 1.06 25.80 12.80
C LEU A 12 -0.19 25.00 13.19
N CYS A 13 -0.96 25.44 14.19
CA CYS A 13 -2.20 24.78 14.58
C CYS A 13 -3.23 24.76 13.45
N ALA A 14 -3.38 25.88 12.71
CA ALA A 14 -4.28 25.95 11.57
C ALA A 14 -3.82 25.03 10.42
N CYS A 15 -2.52 24.98 10.12
CA CYS A 15 -1.96 24.07 9.11
C CYS A 15 -2.11 22.60 9.51
N VAL A 16 -1.91 22.25 10.79
CA VAL A 16 -2.12 20.88 11.30
C VAL A 16 -3.60 20.49 11.21
N ASN A 17 -4.52 21.36 11.62
CA ASN A 17 -5.96 21.12 11.50
C ASN A 17 -6.41 21.02 10.03
N PHE A 18 -5.80 21.79 9.13
CA PHE A 18 -6.09 21.72 7.70
C PHE A 18 -5.53 20.44 7.06
N ALA A 19 -4.32 20.02 7.43
CA ALA A 19 -3.75 18.75 7.01
C ALA A 19 -4.57 17.56 7.57
N GLN A 20 -5.07 17.66 8.81
CA GLN A 20 -6.04 16.74 9.40
C GLN A 20 -7.33 16.67 8.58
N ALA A 21 -7.87 17.81 8.19
CA ALA A 21 -9.11 17.88 7.39
C ALA A 21 -8.94 17.31 5.96
N GLN A 22 -7.71 17.27 5.45
CA GLN A 22 -7.41 16.70 4.13
C GLN A 22 -7.20 15.17 4.15
N LEU A 23 -6.98 14.57 5.32
CA LEU A 23 -6.79 13.13 5.44
C LEU A 23 -8.11 12.45 5.80
N ASN A 24 -8.51 11.49 4.97
CA ASN A 24 -9.73 10.72 5.21
C ASN A 24 -9.58 9.92 6.53
N PRO A 25 -10.46 10.11 7.54
CA PRO A 25 -10.38 9.41 8.81
C PRO A 25 -10.60 7.90 8.68
N ASN A 26 -11.08 7.44 7.53
CA ASN A 26 -11.27 6.03 7.23
C ASN A 26 -10.06 5.38 6.53
N ASN A 27 -8.97 6.12 6.31
CA ASN A 27 -7.72 5.53 5.81
C ASN A 27 -7.25 4.41 6.75
N LEU A 28 -6.78 3.32 6.15
CA LEU A 28 -6.25 2.15 6.86
C LEU A 28 -4.73 2.12 6.72
N PHE A 29 -4.02 1.95 7.83
CA PHE A 29 -2.56 1.84 7.86
C PHE A 29 -2.17 0.43 8.30
N LEU A 30 -1.51 -0.29 7.41
CA LEU A 30 -1.03 -1.64 7.64
C LEU A 30 0.45 -1.59 7.99
N VAL A 31 0.79 -2.02 9.20
CA VAL A 31 2.16 -2.07 9.69
C VAL A 31 2.78 -3.40 9.29
N PHE A 32 3.82 -3.32 8.47
CA PHE A 32 4.63 -4.44 8.02
C PHE A 32 5.88 -4.52 8.89
N ASP A 33 6.00 -5.61 9.65
CA ASP A 33 7.21 -5.81 10.44
C ASP A 33 8.40 -6.15 9.54
N ASN A 34 9.44 -5.33 9.63
CA ASN A 34 10.68 -5.50 8.89
C ASN A 34 11.93 -5.41 9.78
N LYS A 35 11.76 -5.57 11.10
CA LYS A 35 12.87 -5.53 12.07
C LYS A 35 13.88 -6.66 11.88
N ASP A 36 13.43 -7.82 11.43
CA ASP A 36 14.29 -8.97 11.10
C ASP A 36 15.15 -8.72 9.84
N GLY A 37 14.90 -7.64 9.12
CA GLY A 37 15.61 -7.28 7.90
C GLY A 37 15.29 -8.22 6.73
N ILE A 38 16.23 -8.27 5.79
CA ILE A 38 16.10 -9.04 4.54
C ILE A 38 16.42 -10.51 4.83
N ILE A 39 15.48 -11.41 4.54
CA ILE A 39 15.62 -12.85 4.69
C ILE A 39 16.35 -13.46 3.50
N LYS A 40 16.03 -12.98 2.29
CA LYS A 40 16.61 -13.48 1.04
C LYS A 40 16.73 -12.35 0.03
N THR A 41 17.80 -12.36 -0.76
CA THR A 41 17.95 -11.48 -1.93
C THR A 41 18.12 -12.31 -3.19
N GLU A 42 17.37 -11.98 -4.23
CA GLU A 42 17.48 -12.56 -5.56
C GLU A 42 17.86 -11.46 -6.56
N ARG A 43 18.62 -11.84 -7.58
CA ARG A 43 19.01 -10.95 -8.67
C ARG A 43 18.83 -11.68 -9.99
N GLU A 44 18.21 -11.00 -10.93
CA GLU A 44 18.02 -11.52 -12.28
C GLU A 44 18.25 -10.42 -13.32
N ASP A 45 18.85 -10.82 -14.43
CA ASP A 45 18.95 -10.01 -15.63
C ASP A 45 17.92 -10.54 -16.64
N ILE A 46 16.92 -9.74 -16.95
CA ILE A 46 15.83 -10.07 -17.87
C ILE A 46 16.11 -9.35 -19.19
N LYS A 47 16.50 -10.11 -20.21
CA LYS A 47 16.76 -9.58 -21.55
C LYS A 47 15.97 -10.34 -22.61
N ASN A 48 15.10 -9.61 -23.32
CA ASN A 48 14.41 -10.08 -24.51
C ASN A 48 14.27 -8.92 -25.52
N GLU A 49 13.60 -9.17 -26.65
CA GLU A 49 13.44 -8.16 -27.71
C GLU A 49 12.83 -6.85 -27.19
N ARG A 50 11.87 -6.96 -26.28
CA ARG A 50 11.11 -5.83 -25.72
C ARG A 50 11.73 -5.25 -24.44
N SER A 51 12.42 -6.07 -23.65
CA SER A 51 12.79 -5.77 -22.26
C SER A 51 14.28 -5.97 -22.00
N ASP A 52 14.92 -5.06 -21.25
CA ASP A 52 16.30 -5.22 -20.77
C ASP A 52 16.40 -4.61 -19.37
N PHE A 53 16.11 -5.43 -18.35
CA PHE A 53 16.04 -5.02 -16.96
C PHE A 53 17.00 -5.82 -16.09
N GLN A 54 17.58 -5.15 -15.12
CA GLN A 54 18.16 -5.79 -13.95
C GLN A 54 17.15 -5.67 -12.80
N ARG A 55 16.72 -6.81 -12.25
CA ARG A 55 15.83 -6.86 -11.09
C ARG A 55 16.58 -7.38 -9.87
N THR A 56 16.39 -6.72 -8.74
CA THR A 56 16.79 -7.20 -7.41
C THR A 56 15.56 -7.31 -6.53
N THR A 57 15.29 -8.49 -6.00
CA THR A 57 14.16 -8.74 -5.10
C THR A 57 14.69 -9.01 -3.70
N HIS A 58 14.29 -8.19 -2.74
CA HIS A 58 14.54 -8.40 -1.31
C HIS A 58 13.28 -8.95 -0.66
N HIS A 59 13.39 -10.16 -0.10
CA HIS A 59 12.30 -10.83 0.60
C HIS A 59 12.40 -10.55 2.09
N TYR A 60 11.32 -10.01 2.66
CA TYR A 60 11.11 -9.86 4.09
C TYR A 60 10.05 -10.88 4.53
N LYS A 61 9.83 -10.98 5.85
CA LYS A 61 8.87 -11.93 6.42
C LYS A 61 7.47 -11.82 5.80
N TYR A 62 6.99 -10.58 5.63
CA TYR A 62 5.64 -10.32 5.14
C TYR A 62 5.63 -9.85 3.69
N HIS A 63 6.56 -8.99 3.27
CA HIS A 63 6.52 -8.36 1.96
C HIS A 63 7.81 -8.59 1.17
N GLN A 64 7.77 -8.25 -0.11
CA GLN A 64 8.96 -8.13 -0.95
C GLN A 64 9.14 -6.69 -1.42
N GLU A 65 10.39 -6.25 -1.48
CA GLU A 65 10.83 -5.02 -2.15
C GLU A 65 11.51 -5.42 -3.45
N ILE A 66 11.02 -4.91 -4.57
CA ILE A 66 11.55 -5.19 -5.91
C ILE A 66 12.13 -3.91 -6.47
N LYS A 67 13.43 -3.92 -6.77
CA LYS A 67 14.13 -2.82 -7.43
C LYS A 67 14.44 -3.21 -8.85
N GLU A 68 13.99 -2.42 -9.81
CA GLU A 68 14.27 -2.64 -11.23
C GLU A 68 15.05 -1.46 -11.80
N PHE A 69 15.99 -1.79 -12.67
CA PHE A 69 16.71 -0.84 -13.50
C PHE A 69 16.58 -1.26 -14.96
N ASP A 70 15.90 -0.44 -15.74
CA ASP A 70 15.82 -0.58 -17.19
C ASP A 70 17.12 -0.09 -17.83
N ARG A 71 17.88 -1.00 -18.46
CA ARG A 71 19.16 -0.66 -19.08
C ARG A 71 19.00 0.11 -20.38
N LYS A 72 17.87 -0.03 -21.09
CA LYS A 72 17.54 0.70 -22.33
C LYS A 72 17.13 2.13 -22.00
N THR A 73 16.15 2.31 -21.12
CA THR A 73 15.60 3.64 -20.80
C THR A 73 16.34 4.35 -19.67
N LYS A 74 17.24 3.65 -18.96
CA LYS A 74 17.96 4.12 -17.77
C LYS A 74 17.05 4.47 -16.59
N ARG A 75 15.81 3.99 -16.60
CA ARG A 75 14.82 4.27 -15.55
C ARG A 75 14.96 3.30 -14.39
N LYS A 76 14.60 3.78 -13.21
CA LYS A 76 14.54 2.99 -11.98
C LYS A 76 13.11 2.94 -11.46
N SER A 77 12.76 1.81 -10.87
CA SER A 77 11.55 1.65 -10.08
C SER A 77 11.84 0.86 -8.82
N THR A 78 11.08 1.17 -7.78
CA THR A 78 10.99 0.36 -6.57
C THR A 78 9.54 0.03 -6.36
N SER A 79 9.20 -1.24 -6.19
CA SER A 79 7.87 -1.66 -5.77
C SER A 79 7.92 -2.44 -4.48
N PHE A 80 6.84 -2.35 -3.72
CA PHE A 80 6.59 -3.19 -2.56
C PHE A 80 5.36 -4.03 -2.86
N SER A 81 5.39 -5.31 -2.52
CA SER A 81 4.21 -6.14 -2.66
C SER A 81 4.08 -7.13 -1.52
N TYR A 82 2.83 -7.39 -1.16
CA TYR A 82 2.41 -8.37 -0.18
C TYR A 82 1.27 -9.20 -0.78
N GLN A 83 1.30 -10.50 -0.54
CA GLN A 83 0.25 -11.41 -0.97
C GLN A 83 -0.22 -12.23 0.21
N TYR A 84 -1.54 -12.25 0.40
CA TYR A 84 -2.21 -13.12 1.34
C TYR A 84 -3.18 -14.03 0.60
N ARG A 85 -3.22 -15.29 1.00
CA ARG A 85 -4.19 -16.27 0.55
C ARG A 85 -4.70 -17.05 1.75
N ASN A 86 -6.01 -17.14 1.90
CA ASN A 86 -6.62 -17.92 2.97
C ASN A 86 -6.74 -19.40 2.56
N LYS A 87 -7.22 -20.24 3.49
CA LYS A 87 -7.46 -21.67 3.26
C LYS A 87 -8.59 -21.97 2.26
N GLU A 88 -9.55 -21.07 2.11
CA GLU A 88 -10.66 -21.18 1.15
C GLU A 88 -10.32 -20.57 -0.23
N ILE A 89 -9.02 -20.32 -0.46
CA ILE A 89 -8.40 -20.04 -1.76
C ILE A 89 -8.67 -18.64 -2.35
N TRP A 90 -9.39 -17.77 -1.65
CA TRP A 90 -9.45 -16.33 -1.96
C TRP A 90 -8.31 -15.56 -1.28
N GLY A 91 -8.04 -14.33 -1.73
CA GLY A 91 -6.90 -13.58 -1.22
C GLY A 91 -6.83 -12.12 -1.62
N VAL A 92 -5.80 -11.43 -1.14
CA VAL A 92 -5.49 -10.05 -1.48
C VAL A 92 -4.03 -9.89 -1.85
N THR A 93 -3.79 -9.17 -2.94
CA THR A 93 -2.50 -8.61 -3.27
C THR A 93 -2.52 -7.12 -2.95
N LEU A 94 -1.57 -6.69 -2.14
CA LEU A 94 -1.31 -5.29 -1.83
C LEU A 94 -0.02 -4.88 -2.53
N SER A 95 -0.03 -3.78 -3.27
CA SER A 95 1.18 -3.32 -3.96
C SER A 95 1.33 -1.82 -4.02
N HIS A 96 2.56 -1.36 -3.91
CA HIS A 96 2.96 0.03 -4.16
C HIS A 96 4.03 0.04 -5.25
N LEU A 97 3.97 1.01 -6.16
CA LEU A 97 5.01 1.22 -7.18
C LEU A 97 5.47 2.66 -7.08
N ASN A 98 6.76 2.85 -6.87
CA ASN A 98 7.42 4.13 -7.01
C ASN A 98 8.31 4.11 -8.26
N ALA A 99 7.91 4.83 -9.30
CA ALA A 99 8.66 4.97 -10.54
C ALA A 99 8.73 6.44 -10.98
N GLU A 100 9.89 6.90 -11.46
CA GLU A 100 10.20 8.33 -11.70
C GLU A 100 9.19 9.09 -12.59
N GLU A 101 8.40 8.41 -13.43
CA GLU A 101 7.40 9.03 -14.31
C GLU A 101 5.97 8.50 -14.13
N SER A 102 5.70 7.65 -13.14
CA SER A 102 4.34 7.14 -12.97
C SER A 102 3.40 8.24 -12.48
N LYS A 103 2.36 8.54 -13.26
CA LYS A 103 1.28 9.46 -12.86
C LYS A 103 0.33 8.86 -11.82
N HIS A 104 0.45 7.56 -11.58
CA HIS A 104 -0.43 6.80 -10.68
C HIS A 104 0.40 6.03 -9.65
N ASN A 105 -0.08 6.00 -8.41
CA ASN A 105 0.37 5.09 -7.35
C ASN A 105 1.79 5.30 -6.79
N ASN A 106 2.35 6.49 -6.99
CA ASN A 106 3.64 6.92 -6.43
C ASN A 106 3.51 7.67 -5.09
N TYR A 107 2.32 7.75 -4.50
CA TYR A 107 2.10 8.63 -3.36
C TYR A 107 2.67 8.03 -2.07
N ILE A 108 3.65 8.72 -1.52
CA ILE A 108 4.18 8.49 -0.17
C ILE A 108 3.69 9.65 0.68
N LEU A 109 2.78 9.36 1.60
CA LEU A 109 2.33 10.30 2.61
C LEU A 109 3.35 10.34 3.75
N LEU A 110 3.95 11.50 4.00
CA LEU A 110 4.77 11.72 5.18
C LEU A 110 3.87 12.16 6.34
N LEU A 111 3.41 11.21 7.14
CA LEU A 111 2.45 11.47 8.20
C LEU A 111 3.16 11.84 9.51
N PRO A 112 2.83 12.99 10.14
CA PRO A 112 3.38 13.32 11.46
C PRO A 112 3.06 12.23 12.49
N LYS A 113 4.01 11.90 13.38
CA LYS A 113 3.82 10.86 14.39
C LYS A 113 2.56 11.03 15.24
N GLN A 114 2.26 12.25 15.68
CA GLN A 114 1.06 12.57 16.47
C GLN A 114 -0.24 12.21 15.72
N MET A 115 -0.25 12.38 14.40
CA MET A 115 -1.38 12.02 13.55
C MET A 115 -1.53 10.51 13.42
N PHE A 116 -0.40 9.81 13.23
CA PHE A 116 -0.39 8.36 13.19
C PHE A 116 -0.89 7.74 14.51
N ASP A 117 -0.52 8.34 15.65
CA ASP A 117 -1.00 7.91 16.97
C ASP A 117 -2.51 8.11 17.11
N LEU A 118 -3.09 9.20 16.60
CA LEU A 118 -4.55 9.37 16.52
C LEU A 118 -5.23 8.27 15.70
N TYR A 119 -4.65 7.87 14.56
CA TYR A 119 -5.17 6.75 13.78
C TYR A 119 -5.11 5.42 14.55
N LYS A 120 -4.10 5.20 15.41
CA LYS A 120 -4.07 4.02 16.30
C LYS A 120 -5.23 4.03 17.28
N GLU A 121 -5.53 5.17 17.90
CA GLU A 121 -6.64 5.30 18.86
C GLU A 121 -8.01 5.02 18.23
N THR A 122 -8.14 5.25 16.91
CA THR A 122 -9.37 4.99 16.14
C THR A 122 -9.41 3.60 15.46
N ASP A 123 -8.51 2.70 15.84
CA ASP A 123 -8.41 1.33 15.29
C ASP A 123 -8.12 1.27 13.77
N ARG A 124 -7.53 2.33 13.23
CA ARG A 124 -7.17 2.46 11.81
C ARG A 124 -5.73 2.06 11.49
N VAL A 125 -4.96 1.67 12.50
CA VAL A 125 -3.60 1.12 12.35
C VAL A 125 -3.62 -0.33 12.80
N LYS A 126 -3.20 -1.24 11.94
CA LYS A 126 -3.20 -2.69 12.21
C LYS A 126 -1.87 -3.32 11.82
N ASN A 127 -1.36 -4.25 12.62
CA ASN A 127 -0.24 -5.06 12.16
C ASN A 127 -0.71 -6.03 11.08
N ILE A 128 0.12 -6.30 10.08
CA ILE A 128 -0.26 -7.19 8.99
C ILE A 128 -0.59 -8.61 9.48
N SER A 129 0.10 -9.10 10.51
CA SER A 129 -0.20 -10.40 11.13
C SER A 129 -1.54 -10.44 11.88
N GLU A 130 -1.95 -9.31 12.47
CA GLU A 130 -3.29 -9.19 13.08
C GLU A 130 -4.36 -9.22 11.99
N MET A 131 -4.11 -8.55 10.87
CA MET A 131 -5.01 -8.56 9.72
C MET A 131 -5.14 -9.95 9.10
N GLU A 132 -4.05 -10.70 8.95
CA GLU A 132 -4.09 -12.10 8.51
C GLU A 132 -5.01 -12.93 9.42
N THR A 133 -4.88 -12.77 10.74
CA THR A 133 -5.73 -13.46 11.72
C THR A 133 -7.21 -13.10 11.55
N ILE A 134 -7.51 -11.82 11.30
CA ILE A 134 -8.89 -11.37 11.02
C ILE A 134 -9.38 -12.01 9.73
N TRP A 135 -8.60 -11.91 8.65
CA TRP A 135 -8.98 -12.44 7.33
C TRP A 135 -9.22 -13.95 7.36
N GLU A 136 -8.43 -14.75 8.09
CA GLU A 136 -8.66 -16.19 8.24
C GLU A 136 -10.04 -16.55 8.84
N THR A 137 -10.71 -15.61 9.52
CA THR A 137 -12.05 -15.83 10.10
C THR A 137 -13.20 -15.32 9.24
N LEU A 138 -12.91 -14.60 8.16
CA LEU A 138 -13.94 -14.05 7.27
C LEU A 138 -14.40 -15.11 6.27
N THR A 139 -15.62 -14.94 5.77
CA THR A 139 -16.06 -15.59 4.52
C THR A 139 -15.60 -14.76 3.32
N GLN A 140 -15.54 -15.35 2.13
CA GLN A 140 -15.19 -14.64 0.89
C GLN A 140 -16.03 -13.36 0.69
N ASN A 141 -17.35 -13.43 0.92
CA ASN A 141 -18.23 -12.27 0.79
C ASN A 141 -17.88 -11.17 1.81
N SER A 142 -17.60 -11.55 3.05
CA SER A 142 -17.21 -10.59 4.11
C SER A 142 -15.85 -9.97 3.83
N PHE A 143 -14.90 -10.74 3.30
CA PHE A 143 -13.60 -10.27 2.88
C PHE A 143 -13.68 -9.28 1.71
N SER A 144 -14.50 -9.61 0.70
CA SER A 144 -14.75 -8.72 -0.44
C SER A 144 -15.40 -7.41 0.03
N MET A 145 -16.39 -7.48 0.94
CA MET A 145 -17.01 -6.30 1.53
C MET A 145 -16.03 -5.46 2.34
N PHE A 146 -15.10 -6.08 3.07
CA PHE A 146 -14.06 -5.38 3.82
C PHE A 146 -13.22 -4.48 2.91
N PHE A 147 -12.81 -4.99 1.75
CA PHE A 147 -11.97 -4.24 0.80
C PHE A 147 -12.72 -3.33 -0.16
N ARG A 148 -14.05 -3.45 -0.27
CA ARG A 148 -14.88 -2.66 -1.19
C ARG A 148 -14.69 -1.14 -1.06
N ASN A 149 -14.44 -0.65 0.16
CA ASN A 149 -14.22 0.78 0.42
C ASN A 149 -12.79 1.27 0.13
N TYR A 150 -11.89 0.33 -0.22
CA TYR A 150 -10.45 0.53 -0.43
C TYR A 150 -10.00 0.15 -1.85
N GLN A 151 -10.87 -0.49 -2.64
CA GLN A 151 -10.60 -0.95 -4.00
C GLN A 151 -10.13 0.19 -4.92
N TYR A 152 -9.38 -0.18 -5.95
CA TYR A 152 -8.78 0.77 -6.89
C TYR A 152 -9.85 1.49 -7.72
N PHE A 153 -9.60 2.76 -8.07
CA PHE A 153 -10.58 3.68 -8.65
C PHE A 153 -11.34 3.12 -9.87
N PHE A 154 -10.66 2.35 -10.73
CA PHE A 154 -11.28 1.75 -11.93
C PHE A 154 -12.24 0.59 -11.64
N GLN A 155 -12.27 0.08 -10.41
CA GLN A 155 -13.17 -0.99 -9.97
C GLN A 155 -14.39 -0.47 -9.20
N MET A 156 -14.45 0.84 -8.90
CA MET A 156 -15.61 1.43 -8.24
C MET A 156 -16.62 1.89 -9.29
N PRO A 157 -17.88 1.41 -9.27
CA PRO A 157 -18.92 2.02 -10.07
C PRO A 157 -19.04 3.50 -9.65
N VAL A 158 -19.05 4.40 -10.64
CA VAL A 158 -19.14 5.86 -10.45
C VAL A 158 -20.51 6.19 -9.86
N PHE A 159 -20.67 6.02 -8.55
CA PHE A 159 -21.87 6.41 -7.83
C PHE A 159 -21.72 7.86 -7.36
N ASP A 160 -22.36 8.77 -8.09
CA ASP A 160 -22.85 10.07 -7.60
C ASP A 160 -21.84 11.10 -7.05
N GLY A 161 -20.59 11.09 -7.50
CA GLY A 161 -19.67 12.22 -7.27
C GLY A 161 -19.35 12.53 -5.80
N ARG A 162 -19.66 11.62 -4.87
CA ARG A 162 -19.42 11.76 -3.41
C ARG A 162 -18.66 10.58 -2.79
N SER A 163 -18.04 9.73 -3.60
CA SER A 163 -17.28 8.59 -3.09
C SER A 163 -15.88 9.03 -2.66
N PHE A 164 -15.73 9.40 -1.38
CA PHE A 164 -14.40 9.53 -0.77
C PHE A 164 -13.80 8.13 -0.60
N ARG A 165 -12.95 7.71 -1.55
CA ARG A 165 -12.13 6.51 -1.39
C ARG A 165 -11.34 6.62 -0.09
N SER A 166 -11.34 5.54 0.69
CA SER A 166 -10.41 5.40 1.79
C SER A 166 -9.16 4.72 1.25
N ASN A 167 -7.99 5.25 1.57
CA ASN A 167 -6.74 4.70 1.10
C ASN A 167 -6.22 3.65 2.10
N VAL A 168 -5.52 2.64 1.59
CA VAL A 168 -4.75 1.72 2.40
C VAL A 168 -3.28 2.10 2.24
N PHE A 169 -2.57 2.20 3.35
CA PHE A 169 -1.15 2.53 3.36
C PHE A 169 -0.34 1.39 3.96
N MET A 170 0.79 1.07 3.33
CA MET A 170 1.85 0.28 3.93
C MET A 170 2.73 1.19 4.78
N VAL A 171 3.09 0.74 5.98
CA VAL A 171 4.00 1.41 6.90
C VAL A 171 4.99 0.38 7.44
N PHE A 172 6.29 0.67 7.41
CA PHE A 172 7.30 -0.23 7.95
C PHE A 172 7.49 -0.04 9.45
N SER A 173 7.63 -1.14 10.20
CA SER A 173 7.80 -1.08 11.66
C SER A 173 9.06 -0.32 12.09
N SER A 174 10.13 -0.39 11.29
CA SER A 174 11.38 0.38 11.47
C SER A 174 11.19 1.90 11.37
N ASP A 175 10.12 2.38 10.72
CA ASP A 175 9.86 3.80 10.52
C ASP A 175 9.00 4.45 11.61
N LEU A 176 8.37 3.66 12.50
CA LEU A 176 7.39 4.13 13.48
C LEU A 176 7.94 5.11 14.53
N ASN A 177 9.26 5.17 14.67
CA ASN A 177 9.94 6.08 15.59
C ASN A 177 10.33 7.42 14.95
N LYS A 178 10.13 7.59 13.64
CA LYS A 178 10.40 8.85 12.94
C LYS A 178 9.37 9.91 13.30
N ASP A 179 9.77 11.18 13.23
CA ASP A 179 8.87 12.33 13.42
C ASP A 179 7.81 12.41 12.31
N TYR A 180 8.22 12.03 11.09
CA TYR A 180 7.36 11.87 9.93
C TYR A 180 7.49 10.44 9.42
N ILE A 181 6.39 9.70 9.49
CA ILE A 181 6.31 8.29 9.15
C ILE A 181 5.95 8.20 7.65
N PRO A 182 6.78 7.56 6.81
CA PRO A 182 6.44 7.27 5.43
C PRO A 182 5.30 6.25 5.36
N CYS A 183 4.23 6.61 4.65
CA CYS A 183 3.07 5.78 4.41
C CYS A 183 2.90 5.62 2.90
N TYR A 184 3.11 4.41 2.39
CA TYR A 184 3.10 4.11 0.95
C TYR A 184 1.68 3.74 0.54
N GLU A 185 1.03 4.53 -0.32
CA GLU A 185 -0.33 4.21 -0.78
C GLU A 185 -0.34 2.90 -1.57
N LEU A 186 -1.22 1.99 -1.19
CA LEU A 186 -1.35 0.65 -1.77
C LEU A 186 -2.48 0.59 -2.79
N ASN A 187 -2.19 -0.10 -3.89
CA ASN A 187 -3.20 -0.76 -4.71
C ASN A 187 -3.65 -2.04 -4.01
N VAL A 188 -4.97 -2.23 -3.98
CA VAL A 188 -5.61 -3.41 -3.38
C VAL A 188 -6.26 -4.21 -4.50
N TYR A 189 -5.80 -5.44 -4.67
CA TYR A 189 -6.36 -6.39 -5.63
C TYR A 189 -6.88 -7.61 -4.87
N THR A 190 -8.20 -7.77 -4.79
CA THR A 190 -8.83 -8.97 -4.26
C THR A 190 -8.92 -10.02 -5.37
N MET A 191 -8.59 -11.27 -5.06
CA MET A 191 -8.62 -12.38 -6.02
C MET A 191 -9.61 -13.46 -5.57
N ASP A 192 -10.44 -13.91 -6.51
CA ASP A 192 -11.34 -15.05 -6.38
C ASP A 192 -11.00 -16.07 -7.51
N ILE A 193 -10.92 -17.37 -7.20
CA ILE A 193 -10.52 -18.40 -8.18
C ILE A 193 -11.53 -18.57 -9.32
N GLU A 194 -12.81 -18.29 -9.13
CA GLU A 194 -13.79 -18.45 -10.21
C GLU A 194 -13.44 -17.60 -11.45
N ALA A 195 -12.74 -16.47 -11.28
CA ALA A 195 -12.23 -15.67 -12.39
C ALA A 195 -10.88 -16.13 -12.98
N HIS A 196 -10.17 -17.06 -12.32
CA HIS A 196 -8.86 -17.55 -12.78
C HIS A 196 -8.98 -18.82 -13.64
N ASN A 197 -10.05 -19.61 -13.47
CA ASN A 197 -10.29 -20.78 -14.32
C ASN A 197 -10.82 -20.41 -15.71
N ASP A 198 -11.56 -19.30 -15.84
CA ASP A 198 -12.07 -18.82 -17.14
C ASP A 198 -10.96 -18.24 -18.04
N VAL A 199 -9.83 -17.79 -17.48
CA VAL A 199 -8.70 -17.23 -18.26
C VAL A 199 -7.72 -18.30 -18.72
N VAL A 200 -7.68 -19.47 -18.07
CA VAL A 200 -6.81 -20.57 -18.46
C VAL A 200 -7.46 -21.44 -19.54
N GLU A 201 -8.79 -21.55 -19.60
CA GLU A 201 -9.47 -22.27 -20.68
C GLU A 201 -9.47 -21.52 -22.03
N ASP A 202 -9.47 -20.18 -22.02
CA ASP A 202 -9.51 -19.38 -23.27
C ASP A 202 -8.14 -19.18 -23.93
N ASN A 203 -7.03 -19.48 -23.23
CA ASN A 203 -5.67 -19.41 -23.78
C ASN A 203 -5.12 -20.77 -24.26
N GLY A 204 -5.97 -21.79 -24.32
CA GLY A 204 -5.62 -23.16 -24.73
C GLY A 204 -5.83 -23.47 -26.22
N ASN A 205 -6.24 -22.51 -27.05
CA ASN A 205 -6.44 -22.71 -28.49
C ASN A 205 -5.95 -21.50 -29.30
N PHE A 206 -4.64 -21.41 -29.57
CA PHE A 206 -4.07 -20.91 -30.82
C PHE A 206 -2.62 -21.39 -30.98
#